data_AF-A0A936FVT2-F1
#
_entry.id   AF-A0A936FVT2-F1
#
_cell.length_a   1.000
_cell.length_b   1.000
_cell.length_c   1.000
_cell.angle_alpha   90.00
_cell.angle_beta   90.00
_cell.angle_gamma   90.00
#
_symmetry.space_group_name_H-M   'P 1'
#
loop_
_entity.id
_entity.type
_entity.pdbx_description
1 polymer ?
#
loop_
_entity_poly.entity_id
_entity_poly.type
_entity_poly.pdbx_seq_one_letter_code
_entity_poly.pdbx_strand_id
1 'polypeptide(L)'
;MDNFPANTIIDSVVLFTDYPSAFALPLGTVNISGTTVTVDIPAYNTGIYVNNYTTSIRVRMYVRYPSAYFSAGSMITNSATVTHTPIGGSPIVQVDGSTNNYQCGSTYSNLSTCTCTTTLSRTSTLQNPLTKLYLNKTSSSSTVKVGAAASYNLNFGNTGNTVLNDVVIEDILPNYILGTSIIVVNGYLTNLSGNEIIKYYIQTVGNPSYTEVTPQYQVIYPPVSGDKITAFKITINSLPAGAVVSNGSLVLNYTLDPTTPIGTMIQNCLNGSSSSSGLILDNSTACATITSLEPDPFSTIVLTKSFTNETGSGYGGATLSKGTIVYSQLHAIVEPGGSPLQNPVVMDLLPKGVDYLDYKPFTNSGGSPPPADLVEVLPNYNGSGRTLVRFSWNSPWPSPTSYYIYIRVKINDFAIAGTSALYTYDDAFYKNPFTELKGLKNTGFFTGSSPRKCTYSDYYHQFYVTQDSLDVNGNGSFIDSLCYDADYLGVTSQAQLSSEKWVKDNVIPFILDIQIMVKRCPAV
;
A
#
# COMPACT_ATOMS: atom_id res chain seq x y z
N MET A 1 38.43 20.73 -7.67
CA MET A 1 38.35 21.62 -8.85
C MET A 1 37.96 20.77 -10.03
N ASP A 2 36.90 21.11 -10.73
CA ASP A 2 36.46 20.41 -11.94
C ASP A 2 36.46 21.38 -13.12
N ASN A 3 36.99 20.95 -14.27
CA ASN A 3 37.09 21.74 -15.49
C ASN A 3 36.21 21.13 -16.58
N PHE A 4 35.10 21.81 -16.88
CA PHE A 4 34.26 21.46 -18.01
C PHE A 4 34.81 22.04 -19.32
N PRO A 5 34.53 21.41 -20.48
CA PRO A 5 34.89 21.97 -21.78
C PRO A 5 34.40 23.41 -21.96
N ALA A 6 35.13 24.21 -22.73
CA ALA A 6 34.73 25.57 -23.06
C ALA A 6 33.28 25.62 -23.57
N ASN A 7 32.56 26.68 -23.18
CA ASN A 7 31.13 26.90 -23.50
C ASN A 7 30.13 25.97 -22.79
N THR A 8 30.59 25.11 -21.86
CA THR A 8 29.67 24.42 -20.93
C THR A 8 29.00 25.44 -20.01
N ILE A 9 27.70 25.30 -19.79
CA ILE A 9 26.94 26.10 -18.84
C ILE A 9 26.75 25.27 -17.57
N ILE A 10 27.14 25.81 -16.42
CA ILE A 10 26.89 25.18 -15.12
C ILE A 10 25.61 25.79 -14.56
N ASP A 11 24.54 25.01 -14.46
CA ASP A 11 23.25 25.49 -13.97
C ASP A 11 23.20 25.53 -12.45
N SER A 12 23.70 24.49 -11.79
CA SER A 12 23.78 24.46 -10.33
C SER A 12 24.77 23.40 -9.83
N VAL A 13 25.19 23.58 -8.58
CA VAL A 13 26.06 22.66 -7.86
C VAL A 13 25.47 22.43 -6.48
N VAL A 14 25.31 21.17 -6.10
CA VAL A 14 24.70 20.76 -4.83
C VAL A 14 25.68 19.89 -4.06
N LEU A 15 25.96 20.29 -2.81
CA LEU A 15 26.64 19.47 -1.82
C LEU A 15 25.60 18.72 -0.99
N PHE A 16 25.79 17.41 -0.84
CA PHE A 16 24.93 16.60 0.03
C PHE A 16 25.73 15.47 0.68
N THR A 17 25.14 14.85 1.68
CA THR A 17 25.71 13.70 2.40
C THR A 17 24.60 12.68 2.63
N ASP A 18 24.96 11.41 2.64
CA ASP A 18 24.03 10.32 2.94
C ASP A 18 23.62 10.31 4.44
N TYR A 19 24.38 11.01 5.30
CA TYR A 19 24.18 11.07 6.76
C TYR A 19 24.33 12.51 7.30
N PRO A 20 23.30 13.36 7.18
CA PRO A 20 23.39 14.78 7.53
C PRO A 20 23.73 15.05 9.00
N SER A 21 23.38 14.15 9.92
CA SER A 21 23.70 14.27 11.36
C SER A 21 25.18 14.07 11.69
N ALA A 22 25.98 13.55 10.74
CA ALA A 22 27.39 13.27 10.95
C ALA A 22 28.33 14.43 10.53
N PHE A 23 27.78 15.52 9.97
CA PHE A 23 28.56 16.64 9.44
C PHE A 23 28.10 17.97 10.03
N ALA A 24 29.03 18.90 10.21
CA ALA A 24 28.69 20.26 10.57
C ALA A 24 28.25 21.04 9.32
N LEU A 25 27.16 21.80 9.44
CA LEU A 25 26.69 22.70 8.39
C LEU A 25 27.37 24.08 8.52
N PRO A 26 27.76 24.72 7.41
CA PRO A 26 27.59 24.27 6.02
C PRO A 26 28.60 23.18 5.61
N LEU A 27 28.21 22.30 4.68
CA LEU A 27 29.09 21.20 4.19
C LEU A 27 30.36 21.71 3.50
N GLY A 28 30.29 22.89 2.88
CA GLY A 28 31.42 23.59 2.27
C GLY A 28 30.98 24.80 1.47
N THR A 29 31.92 25.45 0.79
CA THR A 29 31.66 26.58 -0.10
C THR A 29 31.85 26.18 -1.55
N VAL A 30 30.95 26.65 -2.42
CA VAL A 30 31.05 26.45 -3.87
C VAL A 30 31.38 27.75 -4.55
N ASN A 31 32.42 27.74 -5.37
CA ASN A 31 32.85 28.84 -6.21
C ASN A 31 32.80 28.41 -7.67
N ILE A 32 32.06 29.14 -8.51
CA ILE A 32 31.94 28.88 -9.94
C ILE A 32 32.62 30.03 -10.69
N SER A 33 33.59 29.71 -11.54
CA SER A 33 34.30 30.70 -12.38
C SER A 33 34.40 30.17 -13.81
N GLY A 34 33.60 30.72 -14.71
CA GLY A 34 33.50 30.23 -16.08
C GLY A 34 33.04 28.77 -16.13
N THR A 35 33.88 27.88 -16.68
CA THR A 35 33.63 26.43 -16.76
C THR A 35 34.32 25.65 -15.64
N THR A 36 34.86 26.33 -14.62
CA THR A 36 35.54 25.73 -13.49
C THR A 36 34.67 25.79 -12.24
N VAL A 37 34.50 24.64 -11.57
CA VAL A 37 33.87 24.54 -10.25
C VAL A 37 34.92 24.21 -9.19
N THR A 38 35.02 25.06 -8.18
CA THR A 38 35.83 24.82 -6.99
C THR A 38 34.90 24.61 -5.80
N VAL A 39 35.11 23.51 -5.08
CA VAL A 39 34.38 23.19 -3.86
C VAL A 39 35.40 23.07 -2.75
N ASP A 40 35.26 23.92 -1.73
CA ASP A 40 36.12 23.91 -0.56
C ASP A 40 35.36 23.26 0.60
N ILE A 41 35.81 22.05 0.98
CA ILE A 41 35.25 21.30 2.10
C ILE A 41 36.06 21.65 3.36
N PRO A 42 35.45 22.16 4.43
CA PRO A 42 36.15 22.50 5.66
C PRO A 42 36.78 21.27 6.31
N ALA A 43 37.96 21.43 6.91
CA ALA A 43 38.71 20.33 7.53
C ALA A 43 37.92 19.58 8.61
N TYR A 44 37.00 20.26 9.31
CA TYR A 44 36.13 19.63 10.31
C TYR A 44 35.10 18.65 9.71
N ASN A 45 34.79 18.78 8.41
CA ASN A 45 33.92 17.86 7.68
C ASN A 45 34.69 16.73 6.97
N THR A 46 36.03 16.75 7.02
CA THR A 46 36.90 15.69 6.46
C THR A 46 37.54 14.82 7.54
N GLY A 47 37.11 14.95 8.80
CA GLY A 47 37.57 14.13 9.91
C GLY A 47 37.09 12.69 9.80
N ILE A 48 37.98 11.72 10.07
CA ILE A 48 37.62 10.31 10.15
C ILE A 48 36.79 10.10 11.42
N TYR A 49 35.48 9.89 11.27
CA TYR A 49 34.65 9.42 12.38
C TYR A 49 34.89 7.93 12.57
N VAL A 50 35.25 7.52 13.78
CA VAL A 50 35.53 6.12 14.17
C VAL A 50 34.22 5.31 14.33
N ASN A 51 33.24 5.55 13.47
CA ASN A 51 31.98 4.82 13.47
C ASN A 51 31.94 3.83 12.31
N ASN A 52 31.08 2.83 12.42
CA ASN A 52 30.93 1.74 11.43
C ASN A 52 30.29 2.20 10.11
N TYR A 53 30.41 3.47 9.72
CA TYR A 53 29.78 4.02 8.52
C TYR A 53 30.80 4.82 7.73
N THR A 54 31.00 4.47 6.46
CA THR A 54 31.71 5.31 5.51
C THR A 54 30.85 6.52 5.21
N THR A 55 31.09 7.64 5.89
CA THR A 55 30.40 8.89 5.59
C THR A 55 31.05 9.52 4.34
N SER A 56 30.23 9.96 3.39
CA SER A 56 30.69 10.58 2.14
C SER A 56 30.03 11.93 1.92
N ILE A 57 30.81 12.92 1.53
CA ILE A 57 30.29 14.18 0.99
C ILE A 57 30.26 14.03 -0.53
N ARG A 58 29.09 14.26 -1.12
CA ARG A 58 28.86 14.15 -2.55
C ARG A 58 28.65 15.53 -3.14
N VAL A 59 29.31 15.79 -4.25
CA VAL A 59 29.13 16.99 -5.08
C VAL A 59 28.38 16.56 -6.34
N ARG A 60 27.18 17.10 -6.56
CA ARG A 60 26.41 16.91 -7.79
C ARG A 60 26.36 18.20 -8.57
N MET A 61 26.76 18.13 -9.84
CA MET A 61 26.78 19.27 -10.75
C MET A 61 25.74 19.04 -11.85
N TYR A 62 24.93 20.07 -12.10
CA TYR A 62 23.98 20.11 -13.21
C TYR A 62 24.55 21.02 -14.28
N VAL A 63 24.82 20.47 -15.47
CA VAL A 63 25.46 21.19 -16.57
C VAL A 63 24.66 21.04 -17.86
N ARG A 64 24.71 22.07 -18.70
CA ARG A 64 24.14 22.11 -20.05
C ARG A 64 25.24 22.35 -21.09
N TYR A 65 25.12 21.67 -22.21
CA TYR A 65 26.00 21.78 -23.37
C TYR A 65 25.21 22.40 -24.53
N PRO A 66 25.39 23.70 -24.84
CA PRO A 66 24.61 24.37 -25.88
C PRO A 66 24.89 23.80 -27.27
N SER A 67 23.83 23.58 -28.05
CA SER A 67 23.93 22.99 -29.40
C SER A 67 24.77 23.82 -30.39
N ALA A 68 24.93 25.12 -30.15
CA ALA A 68 25.81 25.99 -30.94
C ALA A 68 27.29 25.59 -30.88
N TYR A 69 27.71 24.89 -29.81
CA TYR A 69 29.10 24.49 -29.57
C TYR A 69 29.28 22.98 -29.49
N PHE A 70 28.19 22.23 -29.26
CA PHE A 70 28.22 20.80 -29.01
C PHE A 70 27.19 20.07 -29.87
N SER A 71 27.64 19.06 -30.62
CA SER A 71 26.77 18.15 -31.38
C SER A 71 26.43 16.89 -30.60
N ALA A 72 25.26 16.31 -30.87
CA ALA A 72 24.98 14.95 -30.42
C ALA A 72 26.01 13.96 -31.01
N GLY A 73 26.33 12.92 -30.24
CA GLY A 73 27.40 11.97 -30.54
C GLY A 73 28.79 12.44 -30.06
N SER A 74 28.98 13.71 -29.71
CA SER A 74 30.25 14.18 -29.17
C SER A 74 30.53 13.53 -27.81
N MET A 75 31.76 13.05 -27.64
CA MET A 75 32.25 12.55 -26.35
C MET A 75 32.81 13.72 -25.54
N ILE A 76 32.25 13.93 -24.36
CA ILE A 76 32.68 14.96 -23.42
C ILE A 76 33.31 14.28 -22.22
N THR A 77 34.61 14.49 -22.07
CA THR A 77 35.34 14.09 -20.86
C THR A 77 35.36 15.26 -19.90
N ASN A 78 34.78 15.05 -18.74
CA ASN A 78 34.95 15.91 -17.58
C ASN A 78 36.06 15.33 -16.70
N SER A 79 36.88 16.19 -16.09
CA SER A 79 37.96 15.76 -15.21
C SER A 79 38.11 16.68 -14.00
N ALA A 80 38.19 16.08 -12.83
CA ALA A 80 38.41 16.75 -11.57
C ALA A 80 39.87 16.59 -11.08
N THR A 81 40.30 17.59 -10.33
CA THR A 81 41.51 17.60 -9.51
C THR A 81 41.11 17.82 -8.06
N VAL A 82 41.61 16.98 -7.15
CA VAL A 82 41.35 17.08 -5.71
C VAL A 82 42.65 17.43 -5.00
N THR A 83 42.67 18.54 -4.28
CA THR A 83 43.81 18.95 -3.46
C THR A 83 43.44 18.82 -1.98
N HIS A 84 44.27 18.15 -1.19
CA HIS A 84 44.07 18.01 0.25
C HIS A 84 45.40 17.93 0.99
N THR A 85 45.42 18.27 2.27
CA THR A 85 46.62 18.17 3.12
C THR A 85 46.28 17.28 4.32
N PRO A 86 46.84 16.07 4.41
CA PRO A 86 46.68 15.24 5.60
C PRO A 86 47.23 15.93 6.86
N ILE A 87 46.66 15.63 8.03
CA ILE A 87 47.16 16.17 9.31
C ILE A 87 48.63 15.73 9.49
N GLY A 88 49.53 16.71 9.66
CA GLY A 88 50.97 16.47 9.78
C GLY A 88 51.67 16.08 8.47
N GLY A 89 50.95 16.08 7.34
CA GLY A 89 51.49 15.78 6.01
C GLY A 89 51.78 17.01 5.16
N SER A 90 52.30 16.77 3.96
CA SER A 90 52.41 17.78 2.90
C SER A 90 51.16 17.79 2.02
N PRO A 91 50.85 18.91 1.34
CA PRO A 91 49.75 18.96 0.38
C PRO A 91 49.88 17.90 -0.71
N ILE A 92 48.77 17.24 -1.03
CA ILE A 92 48.63 16.22 -2.07
C ILE A 92 47.66 16.75 -3.13
N VAL A 93 48.06 16.65 -4.40
CA VAL A 93 47.19 16.92 -5.55
C VAL A 93 46.89 15.59 -6.24
N GLN A 94 45.61 15.25 -6.34
CA GLN A 94 45.13 14.06 -7.02
C GLN A 94 44.48 14.46 -8.34
N VAL A 95 44.92 13.80 -9.40
CA VAL A 95 44.32 13.81 -10.74
C VAL A 95 43.83 12.41 -11.10
N ASP A 96 43.06 12.28 -12.17
CA ASP A 96 42.59 10.98 -12.65
C ASP A 96 43.76 9.99 -12.84
N GLY A 97 43.60 8.76 -12.35
CA GLY A 97 44.65 7.73 -12.35
C GLY A 97 45.73 7.89 -11.27
N SER A 98 45.69 8.94 -10.44
CA SER A 98 46.64 9.08 -9.32
C SER A 98 46.53 7.89 -8.38
N THR A 99 47.66 7.31 -8.03
CA THR A 99 47.73 6.15 -7.13
C THR A 99 48.37 6.57 -5.82
N ASN A 100 47.64 6.40 -4.72
CA ASN A 100 48.11 6.77 -3.38
C ASN A 100 48.06 5.58 -2.43
N ASN A 101 49.10 5.48 -1.60
CA ASN A 101 49.21 4.48 -0.56
C ASN A 101 48.69 5.05 0.75
N TYR A 102 47.73 4.36 1.37
CA TYR A 102 47.14 4.71 2.65
C TYR A 102 47.33 3.58 3.65
N GLN A 103 47.34 3.91 4.93
CA GLN A 103 47.28 2.89 5.97
C GLN A 103 45.84 2.47 6.20
N CYS A 104 45.56 1.18 6.06
CA CYS A 104 44.26 0.56 6.22
C CYS A 104 44.33 -0.56 7.27
N GLY A 105 43.34 -0.64 8.15
CA GLY A 105 43.29 -1.65 9.20
C GLY A 105 42.16 -1.37 10.19
N SER A 106 41.73 -2.39 10.93
CA SER A 106 40.62 -2.25 11.89
C SER A 106 41.02 -1.62 13.24
N THR A 107 42.33 -1.54 13.51
CA THR A 107 42.93 -1.03 14.76
C THR A 107 44.29 -0.41 14.42
N TYR A 108 44.65 0.71 15.07
CA TYR A 108 45.94 1.41 14.86
C TYR A 108 47.17 0.50 15.02
N SER A 109 47.05 -0.61 15.76
CA SER A 109 48.10 -1.59 16.00
C SER A 109 48.30 -2.61 14.87
N ASN A 110 47.41 -2.67 13.86
CA ASN A 110 47.49 -3.59 12.72
C ASN A 110 47.11 -2.86 11.43
N LEU A 111 47.97 -1.92 11.02
CA LEU A 111 47.80 -1.16 9.79
C LEU A 111 48.61 -1.81 8.66
N SER A 112 47.94 -2.21 7.59
CA SER A 112 48.55 -2.60 6.31
C SER A 112 48.57 -1.41 5.34
N THR A 113 49.45 -1.44 4.34
CA THR A 113 49.40 -0.47 3.25
C THR A 113 48.36 -0.91 2.22
N CYS A 114 47.35 -0.08 1.99
CA CYS A 114 46.42 -0.22 0.89
C CYS A 114 46.75 0.81 -0.21
N THR A 115 46.51 0.44 -1.45
CA THR A 115 46.68 1.31 -2.61
C THR A 115 45.32 1.65 -3.20
N CYS A 116 45.07 2.93 -3.44
CA CYS A 116 43.85 3.39 -4.10
C CYS A 116 44.22 4.22 -5.33
N THR A 117 43.62 3.87 -6.47
CA THR A 117 43.73 4.63 -7.72
C THR A 117 42.47 5.47 -7.89
N THR A 118 42.60 6.79 -7.92
CA THR A 118 41.47 7.71 -8.01
C THR A 118 40.94 7.78 -9.44
N THR A 119 39.63 7.54 -9.62
CA THR A 119 38.93 7.87 -10.87
C THR A 119 38.30 9.24 -10.72
N LEU A 120 38.86 10.24 -11.40
CA LEU A 120 38.42 11.63 -11.37
C LEU A 120 38.04 12.14 -12.77
N SER A 121 37.99 11.29 -13.79
CA SER A 121 37.42 11.63 -15.08
C SER A 121 36.17 10.82 -15.41
N ARG A 122 35.26 11.42 -16.18
CA ARG A 122 34.10 10.73 -16.73
C ARG A 122 33.82 11.21 -18.14
N THR A 123 33.79 10.28 -19.08
CA THR A 123 33.40 10.55 -20.47
C THR A 123 31.93 10.23 -20.67
N SER A 124 31.18 11.19 -21.21
CA SER A 124 29.76 11.04 -21.56
C SER A 124 29.56 11.34 -23.03
N THR A 125 28.72 10.57 -23.72
CA THR A 125 28.33 10.87 -25.11
C THR A 125 27.08 11.74 -25.08
N LEU A 126 27.13 12.91 -25.73
CA LEU A 126 25.98 13.80 -25.84
C LEU A 126 24.90 13.18 -26.72
N GLN A 127 23.65 13.38 -26.36
CA GLN A 127 22.49 12.91 -27.12
C GLN A 127 21.66 14.09 -27.58
N ASN A 128 20.94 13.91 -28.69
CA ASN A 128 19.95 14.90 -29.11
C ASN A 128 18.88 15.06 -28.01
N PRO A 129 18.38 16.29 -27.77
CA PRO A 129 17.20 16.50 -26.95
C PRO A 129 16.04 15.64 -27.44
N LEU A 130 15.46 14.85 -26.54
CA LEU A 130 14.33 13.97 -26.77
C LEU A 130 13.27 14.30 -25.72
N THR A 131 12.26 15.07 -26.13
CA THR A 131 11.05 15.34 -25.34
C THR A 131 10.07 14.21 -25.58
N LYS A 132 9.91 13.29 -24.62
CA LYS A 132 9.06 12.11 -24.80
C LYS A 132 8.19 11.81 -23.58
N LEU A 133 6.88 11.85 -23.77
CA LEU A 133 5.88 11.47 -22.76
C LEU A 133 5.35 10.07 -23.07
N TYR A 134 5.47 9.16 -22.11
CA TYR A 134 4.94 7.81 -22.17
C TYR A 134 3.61 7.73 -21.42
N LEU A 135 2.63 7.05 -22.01
CA LEU A 135 1.33 6.75 -21.42
C LEU A 135 1.02 5.26 -21.59
N ASN A 136 0.51 4.65 -20.52
CA ASN A 136 0.06 3.27 -20.53
C ASN A 136 -1.20 3.12 -19.68
N LYS A 137 -2.15 2.36 -20.21
CA LYS A 137 -3.40 2.03 -19.56
C LYS A 137 -3.69 0.56 -19.77
N THR A 138 -3.96 -0.15 -18.68
CA THR A 138 -4.37 -1.56 -18.73
C THR A 138 -5.64 -1.72 -17.92
N SER A 139 -6.47 -2.71 -18.27
CA SER A 139 -7.64 -3.08 -17.45
C SER A 139 -7.33 -4.32 -16.62
N SER A 140 -7.96 -4.43 -15.45
CA SER A 140 -7.90 -5.65 -14.63
C SER A 140 -8.53 -6.88 -15.31
N SER A 141 -9.36 -6.67 -16.33
CA SER A 141 -9.97 -7.74 -17.13
C SER A 141 -10.26 -7.28 -18.56
N SER A 142 -10.21 -8.19 -19.53
CA SER A 142 -10.66 -7.93 -20.91
C SER A 142 -12.18 -8.04 -21.07
N THR A 143 -12.87 -8.58 -20.07
CA THR A 143 -14.32 -8.74 -20.05
C THR A 143 -14.90 -8.40 -18.69
N VAL A 144 -16.01 -7.66 -18.64
CA VAL A 144 -16.63 -7.22 -17.38
C VAL A 144 -18.14 -7.45 -17.47
N LYS A 145 -18.73 -8.07 -16.45
CA LYS A 145 -20.18 -8.27 -16.40
C LYS A 145 -20.86 -6.93 -16.13
N VAL A 146 -22.04 -6.70 -16.69
CA VAL A 146 -22.79 -5.48 -16.38
C VAL A 146 -23.13 -5.43 -14.88
N GLY A 147 -23.01 -4.26 -14.27
CA GLY A 147 -23.08 -4.07 -12.83
C GLY A 147 -21.83 -4.50 -12.05
N ALA A 148 -20.87 -5.20 -12.66
CA ALA A 148 -19.62 -5.62 -12.00
C ALA A 148 -18.67 -4.44 -11.76
N ALA A 149 -17.89 -4.52 -10.68
CA ALA A 149 -16.74 -3.64 -10.45
C ALA A 149 -15.50 -4.15 -11.20
N ALA A 150 -14.69 -3.23 -11.70
CA ALA A 150 -13.40 -3.50 -12.32
C ALA A 150 -12.50 -2.27 -12.17
N SER A 151 -11.28 -2.34 -12.70
CA SER A 151 -10.34 -1.22 -12.60
C SER A 151 -9.47 -1.05 -13.85
N TYR A 152 -8.94 0.16 -13.98
CA TYR A 152 -7.87 0.48 -14.91
C TYR A 152 -6.62 0.88 -14.14
N ASN A 153 -5.47 0.33 -14.52
CA ASN A 153 -4.16 0.81 -14.07
C ASN A 153 -3.66 1.85 -15.07
N LEU A 154 -3.29 3.03 -14.57
CA LEU A 154 -2.79 4.16 -15.34
C LEU A 154 -1.34 4.39 -14.97
N ASN A 155 -0.47 4.42 -15.98
CA ASN A 155 0.94 4.72 -15.84
C ASN A 155 1.33 5.79 -16.85
N PHE A 156 2.22 6.68 -16.43
CA PHE A 156 2.80 7.67 -17.31
C PHE A 156 4.20 8.06 -16.83
N GLY A 157 4.94 8.72 -17.70
CA GLY A 157 6.25 9.25 -17.33
C GLY A 157 7.00 9.91 -18.48
N ASN A 158 8.04 10.64 -18.14
CA ASN A 158 8.97 11.22 -19.09
C ASN A 158 10.07 10.20 -19.42
N THR A 159 9.94 9.54 -20.56
CA THR A 159 10.95 8.59 -21.07
C THR A 159 11.97 9.26 -21.99
N GLY A 160 11.85 10.58 -22.15
CA GLY A 160 12.83 11.42 -22.83
C GLY A 160 14.03 11.75 -21.94
N ASN A 161 14.97 12.51 -22.51
CA ASN A 161 16.17 12.98 -21.82
C ASN A 161 16.12 14.48 -21.47
N THR A 162 14.98 15.14 -21.72
CA THR A 162 14.72 16.55 -21.36
C THR A 162 13.53 16.67 -20.43
N VAL A 163 13.50 17.72 -19.61
CA VAL A 163 12.34 18.06 -18.77
C VAL A 163 11.10 18.39 -19.63
N LEU A 164 9.94 17.88 -19.23
CA LEU A 164 8.65 18.24 -19.82
C LEU A 164 7.96 19.31 -18.97
N ASN A 165 7.46 20.37 -19.59
CA ASN A 165 6.77 21.47 -18.91
C ASN A 165 5.25 21.37 -19.08
N ASP A 166 4.49 21.82 -18.09
CA ASP A 166 3.03 21.89 -18.09
C ASP A 166 2.38 20.59 -18.62
N VAL A 167 2.81 19.46 -18.07
CA VAL A 167 2.29 18.15 -18.45
C VAL A 167 0.85 18.02 -17.99
N VAL A 168 -0.02 17.60 -18.89
CA VAL A 168 -1.42 17.25 -18.58
C VAL A 168 -1.62 15.78 -18.91
N ILE A 169 -2.16 15.01 -17.98
CA ILE A 169 -2.63 13.63 -18.18
C ILE A 169 -4.13 13.63 -17.98
N GLU A 170 -4.91 13.08 -18.90
CA GLU A 170 -6.38 13.15 -18.85
C GLU A 170 -7.03 11.83 -19.28
N ASP A 171 -8.06 11.40 -18.56
CA ASP A 171 -8.83 10.18 -18.84
C ASP A 171 -10.31 10.55 -18.81
N ILE A 172 -10.97 10.51 -19.96
CA ILE A 172 -12.41 10.77 -20.09
C ILE A 172 -13.10 9.41 -20.19
N LEU A 173 -13.93 9.09 -19.22
CA LEU A 173 -14.57 7.78 -19.15
C LEU A 173 -15.64 7.66 -20.23
N PRO A 174 -15.60 6.61 -21.07
CA PRO A 174 -16.64 6.35 -22.04
C PRO A 174 -17.99 6.16 -21.35
N ASN A 175 -19.06 6.32 -22.13
CA ASN A 175 -20.39 5.92 -21.70
C ASN A 175 -20.36 4.50 -21.12
N TYR A 176 -21.19 4.27 -20.10
CA TYR A 176 -21.30 3.02 -19.35
C TYR A 176 -20.19 2.72 -18.33
N ILE A 177 -19.05 3.41 -18.37
CA ILE A 177 -18.04 3.31 -17.31
C ILE A 177 -18.35 4.32 -16.22
N LEU A 178 -18.75 3.83 -15.05
CA LEU A 178 -19.09 4.68 -13.91
C LEU A 178 -17.95 4.64 -12.89
N GLY A 179 -17.08 5.65 -12.90
CA GLY A 179 -15.92 5.68 -12.01
C GLY A 179 -16.31 5.82 -10.54
N THR A 180 -15.73 4.98 -9.67
CA THR A 180 -16.08 4.87 -8.25
C THR A 180 -14.97 5.34 -7.32
N SER A 181 -13.72 5.37 -7.76
CA SER A 181 -12.62 6.02 -7.02
C SER A 181 -11.37 6.08 -7.86
N ILE A 182 -10.45 6.97 -7.46
CA ILE A 182 -9.08 6.99 -7.95
C ILE A 182 -8.15 6.86 -6.76
N ILE A 183 -7.30 5.85 -6.81
CA ILE A 183 -6.36 5.51 -5.75
C ILE A 183 -4.95 5.33 -6.31
N VAL A 184 -3.99 5.31 -5.42
CA VAL A 184 -2.58 5.07 -5.66
C VAL A 184 -2.25 3.73 -5.01
N VAL A 185 -1.96 2.70 -5.82
CA VAL A 185 -1.62 1.37 -5.30
C VAL A 185 -0.13 1.14 -5.48
N ASN A 186 0.64 1.32 -4.39
CA ASN A 186 2.10 1.19 -4.35
C ASN A 186 2.88 2.04 -5.39
N GLY A 187 2.19 2.93 -6.10
CA GLY A 187 2.74 3.70 -7.22
C GLY A 187 3.06 5.12 -6.80
N TYR A 188 4.30 5.57 -6.91
CA TYR A 188 4.61 6.99 -6.72
C TYR A 188 5.44 7.48 -7.89
N LEU A 189 5.28 8.77 -8.23
CA LEU A 189 6.18 9.40 -9.18
C LEU A 189 7.58 9.44 -8.55
N THR A 190 8.54 8.84 -9.25
CA THR A 190 9.95 8.78 -8.84
C THR A 190 10.81 9.65 -9.75
N ASN A 191 12.06 9.88 -9.37
CA ASN A 191 13.00 10.77 -10.07
C ASN A 191 12.47 12.20 -10.23
N LEU A 192 11.73 12.66 -9.22
CA LEU A 192 11.33 14.05 -9.07
C LEU A 192 12.50 14.89 -8.52
N SER A 193 12.54 16.16 -8.87
CA SER A 193 13.56 17.13 -8.45
C SER A 193 13.23 17.81 -7.12
N GLY A 194 12.00 17.63 -6.62
CA GLY A 194 11.49 18.21 -5.37
C GLY A 194 10.73 19.53 -5.52
N ASN A 195 10.64 20.07 -6.74
CA ASN A 195 9.96 21.35 -7.04
C ASN A 195 8.70 21.17 -7.89
N GLU A 196 8.30 19.93 -8.14
CA GLU A 196 7.15 19.59 -8.95
C GLU A 196 5.84 19.89 -8.19
N ILE A 197 4.95 20.62 -8.84
CA ILE A 197 3.60 20.92 -8.40
C ILE A 197 2.67 19.99 -9.18
N ILE A 198 2.16 18.98 -8.50
CA ILE A 198 1.23 18.00 -9.04
C ILE A 198 -0.16 18.32 -8.50
N LYS A 199 -1.13 18.48 -9.41
CA LYS A 199 -2.53 18.73 -9.07
C LYS A 199 -3.45 17.72 -9.73
N TYR A 200 -4.54 17.41 -9.06
CA TYR A 200 -5.52 16.42 -9.47
C TYR A 200 -6.87 17.09 -9.65
N TYR A 201 -7.57 16.73 -10.70
CA TYR A 201 -8.88 17.26 -11.05
C TYR A 201 -9.82 16.12 -11.45
N ILE A 202 -11.10 16.30 -11.13
CA ILE A 202 -12.14 15.34 -11.46
C ILE A 202 -13.35 16.04 -12.07
N GLN A 203 -14.09 15.30 -12.89
CA GLN A 203 -15.48 15.59 -13.23
C GLN A 203 -16.33 14.43 -12.71
N THR A 204 -17.54 14.75 -12.26
CA THR A 204 -18.54 13.76 -11.86
C THR A 204 -19.86 14.01 -12.56
N VAL A 205 -20.81 13.08 -12.42
CA VAL A 205 -22.18 13.27 -12.91
C VAL A 205 -22.83 14.46 -12.20
N GLY A 206 -22.63 14.60 -10.88
CA GLY A 206 -23.13 15.74 -10.10
C GLY A 206 -22.41 17.06 -10.35
N ASN A 207 -21.16 17.03 -10.81
CA ASN A 207 -20.37 18.21 -11.11
C ASN A 207 -19.57 18.01 -12.42
N PRO A 208 -20.12 18.43 -13.57
CA PRO A 208 -19.49 18.23 -14.88
C PRO A 208 -18.31 19.17 -15.14
N SER A 209 -17.93 20.05 -14.21
CA SER A 209 -16.76 20.92 -14.34
C SER A 209 -15.57 20.36 -13.58
N TYR A 210 -14.37 20.46 -14.16
CA TYR A 210 -13.15 20.03 -13.49
C TYR A 210 -12.96 20.78 -12.17
N THR A 211 -12.93 20.03 -11.08
CA THR A 211 -12.71 20.56 -9.72
C THR A 211 -11.42 19.98 -9.17
N GLU A 212 -10.56 20.84 -8.60
CA GLU A 212 -9.30 20.42 -7.98
C GLU A 212 -9.59 19.61 -6.72
N VAL A 213 -8.87 18.50 -6.53
CA VAL A 213 -8.99 17.62 -5.36
C VAL A 213 -7.64 17.43 -4.69
N THR A 214 -7.66 17.36 -3.37
CA THR A 214 -6.48 17.11 -2.55
C THR A 214 -6.42 15.64 -2.16
N PRO A 215 -5.41 14.88 -2.58
CA PRO A 215 -5.27 13.48 -2.19
C PRO A 215 -5.16 13.31 -0.67
N GLN A 216 -5.83 12.28 -0.15
CA GLN A 216 -5.71 11.83 1.24
C GLN A 216 -5.12 10.42 1.25
N TYR A 217 -3.88 10.27 1.72
CA TYR A 217 -3.18 8.99 1.96
C TYR A 217 -3.57 7.85 1.01
N GLN A 218 -2.88 7.74 -0.14
CA GLN A 218 -3.14 6.76 -1.20
C GLN A 218 -4.52 6.85 -1.89
N VAL A 219 -5.49 7.62 -1.39
CA VAL A 219 -6.75 7.90 -2.08
C VAL A 219 -6.70 9.30 -2.67
N ILE A 220 -6.88 9.42 -3.99
CA ILE A 220 -6.95 10.73 -4.64
C ILE A 220 -8.36 11.30 -4.51
N TYR A 221 -9.36 10.47 -4.80
CA TYR A 221 -10.76 10.87 -4.69
C TYR A 221 -11.70 9.68 -4.57
N PRO A 222 -12.55 9.65 -3.51
CA PRO A 222 -13.81 8.94 -3.51
C PRO A 222 -14.98 9.93 -3.77
N PRO A 223 -15.87 9.67 -4.74
CA PRO A 223 -17.09 10.43 -4.92
C PRO A 223 -18.02 10.32 -3.71
N VAL A 224 -18.84 11.36 -3.50
CA VAL A 224 -19.93 11.29 -2.53
C VAL A 224 -20.87 10.13 -2.87
N SER A 225 -21.51 9.55 -1.85
CA SER A 225 -22.39 8.38 -2.04
C SER A 225 -23.41 8.64 -3.15
N GLY A 226 -23.41 7.76 -4.15
CA GLY A 226 -24.27 7.86 -5.34
C GLY A 226 -23.62 8.53 -6.56
N ASP A 227 -22.72 9.51 -6.39
CA ASP A 227 -22.07 10.19 -7.52
C ASP A 227 -21.02 9.30 -8.21
N LYS A 228 -20.69 9.61 -9.47
CA LYS A 228 -19.78 8.83 -10.30
C LYS A 228 -18.83 9.74 -11.07
N ILE A 229 -17.56 9.36 -11.10
CA ILE A 229 -16.51 10.04 -11.86
C ILE A 229 -16.78 9.82 -13.35
N THR A 230 -16.67 10.88 -14.14
CA THR A 230 -16.79 10.87 -15.61
C THR A 230 -15.50 11.27 -16.29
N ALA A 231 -14.61 12.00 -15.62
CA ALA A 231 -13.26 12.26 -16.11
C ALA A 231 -12.28 12.52 -14.96
N PHE A 232 -11.00 12.29 -15.25
CA PHE A 232 -9.88 12.56 -14.36
C PHE A 232 -8.79 13.29 -15.11
N LYS A 233 -8.11 14.20 -14.41
CA LYS A 233 -6.99 14.95 -14.98
C LYS A 233 -5.90 15.22 -13.93
N ILE A 234 -4.65 15.10 -14.36
CA ILE A 234 -3.47 15.47 -13.59
C ILE A 234 -2.75 16.58 -14.33
N THR A 235 -2.29 17.61 -13.62
CA THR A 235 -1.37 18.61 -14.16
C THR A 235 -0.08 18.60 -13.37
N ILE A 236 1.06 18.64 -14.07
CA ILE A 236 2.40 18.67 -13.49
C ILE A 236 3.17 19.82 -14.15
N ASN A 237 3.57 20.81 -13.37
CA ASN A 237 4.27 22.00 -13.92
C ASN A 237 5.60 21.64 -14.61
N SER A 238 6.32 20.66 -14.08
CA SER A 238 7.62 20.20 -14.58
C SER A 238 7.76 18.71 -14.29
N LEU A 239 8.03 17.89 -15.31
CA LEU A 239 8.24 16.46 -15.17
C LEU A 239 9.67 16.13 -15.64
N PRO A 240 10.60 15.85 -14.71
CA PRO A 240 12.00 15.60 -15.03
C PRO A 240 12.22 14.40 -15.95
N ALA A 241 13.36 14.39 -16.65
CA ALA A 241 13.76 13.23 -17.45
C ALA A 241 13.89 11.98 -16.57
N GLY A 242 13.30 10.87 -17.00
CA GLY A 242 13.25 9.63 -16.23
C GLY A 242 12.22 9.62 -15.09
N ALA A 243 11.44 10.69 -14.91
CA ALA A 243 10.34 10.69 -13.95
C ALA A 243 9.21 9.80 -14.44
N VAL A 244 8.90 8.75 -13.68
CA VAL A 244 7.90 7.74 -14.03
C VAL A 244 7.12 7.33 -12.79
N VAL A 245 5.87 6.90 -12.99
CA VAL A 245 5.15 6.13 -11.97
C VAL A 245 5.86 4.78 -11.83
N SER A 246 6.42 4.49 -10.66
CA SER A 246 7.17 3.25 -10.39
C SER A 246 6.57 2.47 -9.21
N ASN A 247 6.91 1.18 -9.12
CA ASN A 247 6.49 0.22 -8.07
C ASN A 247 4.99 -0.06 -7.94
N GLY A 248 4.17 0.52 -8.82
CA GLY A 248 2.72 0.39 -8.80
C GLY A 248 2.07 1.19 -9.90
N SER A 249 0.82 1.60 -9.69
CA SER A 249 0.08 2.42 -10.66
C SER A 249 -0.97 3.29 -9.98
N LEU A 250 -1.46 4.27 -10.72
CA LEU A 250 -2.72 4.92 -10.39
C LEU A 250 -3.86 3.98 -10.80
N VAL A 251 -4.78 3.70 -9.90
CA VAL A 251 -5.90 2.79 -10.16
C VAL A 251 -7.19 3.59 -10.18
N LEU A 252 -7.84 3.58 -11.33
CA LEU A 252 -9.21 4.04 -11.48
C LEU A 252 -10.14 2.84 -11.31
N ASN A 253 -10.87 2.81 -10.20
CA ASN A 253 -11.93 1.84 -9.98
C ASN A 253 -13.21 2.32 -10.64
N TYR A 254 -13.97 1.40 -11.22
CA TYR A 254 -15.25 1.69 -11.86
C TYR A 254 -16.23 0.53 -11.69
N THR A 255 -17.50 0.82 -11.89
CA THR A 255 -18.54 -0.18 -12.12
C THR A 255 -19.06 -0.06 -13.54
N LEU A 256 -19.28 -1.16 -14.22
CA LEU A 256 -19.93 -1.16 -15.53
C LEU A 256 -21.44 -0.93 -15.35
N ASP A 257 -22.01 0.01 -16.09
CA ASP A 257 -23.44 0.34 -16.00
C ASP A 257 -24.31 -0.90 -16.26
N PRO A 258 -25.28 -1.24 -15.38
CA PRO A 258 -26.19 -2.36 -15.57
C PRO A 258 -27.00 -2.32 -16.87
N THR A 259 -27.17 -1.14 -17.46
CA THR A 259 -27.91 -0.92 -18.72
C THR A 259 -27.06 -1.12 -19.98
N THR A 260 -25.77 -1.40 -19.83
CA THR A 260 -24.87 -1.65 -20.96
C THR A 260 -25.36 -2.84 -21.79
N PRO A 261 -25.51 -2.72 -23.13
CA PRO A 261 -25.84 -3.87 -23.97
C PRO A 261 -24.75 -4.94 -23.88
N ILE A 262 -25.11 -6.23 -23.84
CA ILE A 262 -24.16 -7.34 -23.77
C ILE A 262 -23.36 -7.46 -25.07
N GLY A 263 -22.06 -7.75 -24.96
CA GLY A 263 -21.14 -7.83 -26.11
C GLY A 263 -20.62 -6.47 -26.60
N THR A 264 -20.97 -5.37 -25.91
CA THR A 264 -20.44 -4.04 -26.24
C THR A 264 -18.94 -3.99 -25.95
N MET A 265 -18.15 -3.62 -26.95
CA MET A 265 -16.74 -3.30 -26.78
C MET A 265 -16.59 -1.84 -26.36
N ILE A 266 -16.05 -1.61 -25.17
CA ILE A 266 -15.86 -0.28 -24.60
C ILE A 266 -14.36 -0.02 -24.51
N GLN A 267 -13.88 0.99 -25.24
CA GLN A 267 -12.48 1.42 -25.20
C GLN A 267 -12.35 2.68 -24.37
N ASN A 268 -11.52 2.64 -23.33
CA ASN A 268 -11.14 3.82 -22.55
C ASN A 268 -9.66 4.16 -22.80
N CYS A 269 -9.35 5.44 -23.01
CA CYS A 269 -8.02 5.92 -23.38
C CYS A 269 -7.52 7.00 -22.43
N LEU A 270 -6.24 6.87 -22.05
CA LEU A 270 -5.48 7.88 -21.35
C LEU A 270 -4.84 8.81 -22.38
N ASN A 271 -5.09 10.10 -22.24
CA ASN A 271 -4.50 11.15 -23.07
C ASN A 271 -3.43 11.90 -22.28
N GLY A 272 -2.50 12.52 -23.00
CA GLY A 272 -1.47 13.33 -22.37
C GLY A 272 -0.88 14.36 -23.31
N SER A 273 -0.43 15.46 -22.74
CA SER A 273 0.17 16.59 -23.46
C SER A 273 1.20 17.30 -22.58
N SER A 274 1.99 18.18 -23.19
CA SER A 274 2.98 19.03 -22.53
C SER A 274 3.21 20.28 -23.39
N SER A 275 3.60 21.40 -22.77
CA SER A 275 3.99 22.62 -23.48
C SER A 275 5.41 22.53 -24.07
N SER A 276 6.18 21.48 -23.76
CA SER A 276 7.53 21.30 -24.29
C SER A 276 7.56 21.09 -25.80
N SER A 277 8.44 21.84 -26.48
CA SER A 277 8.63 21.75 -27.93
C SER A 277 9.10 20.37 -28.39
N GLY A 278 8.62 19.93 -29.55
CA GLY A 278 9.01 18.66 -30.17
C GLY A 278 8.50 17.41 -29.45
N LEU A 279 7.49 17.55 -28.57
CA LEU A 279 6.95 16.43 -27.80
C LEU A 279 6.59 15.22 -28.68
N ILE A 280 7.22 14.10 -28.38
CA ILE A 280 6.84 12.79 -28.88
C ILE A 280 5.93 12.15 -27.82
N LEU A 281 4.68 11.90 -28.20
CA LEU A 281 3.74 11.17 -27.36
C LEU A 281 3.81 9.68 -27.69
N ASP A 282 4.22 8.87 -26.73
CA ASP A 282 4.18 7.41 -26.80
C ASP A 282 2.94 6.90 -26.07
N ASN A 283 1.84 6.83 -26.82
CA ASN A 283 0.52 6.42 -26.35
C ASN A 283 0.06 5.10 -26.97
N SER A 284 0.99 4.31 -27.53
CA SER A 284 0.71 3.04 -28.20
C SER A 284 -0.04 2.03 -27.33
N THR A 285 0.08 2.15 -26.01
CA THR A 285 -0.59 1.30 -25.00
C THR A 285 -1.48 2.11 -24.05
N ALA A 286 -1.89 3.32 -24.45
CA ALA A 286 -2.66 4.22 -23.60
C ALA A 286 -4.17 3.92 -23.59
N CYS A 287 -4.64 2.96 -24.39
CA CYS A 287 -6.04 2.55 -24.44
C CYS A 287 -6.21 1.11 -23.95
N ALA A 288 -7.28 0.87 -23.20
CA ALA A 288 -7.72 -0.46 -22.78
C ALA A 288 -9.15 -0.69 -23.26
N THR A 289 -9.41 -1.89 -23.81
CA THR A 289 -10.73 -2.28 -24.29
C THR A 289 -11.27 -3.43 -23.43
N ILE A 290 -12.51 -3.30 -22.99
CA ILE A 290 -13.27 -4.35 -22.32
C ILE A 290 -14.48 -4.74 -23.15
N THR A 291 -14.97 -5.96 -22.96
CA THR A 291 -16.26 -6.42 -23.52
C THR A 291 -17.27 -6.67 -22.41
N SER A 292 -18.49 -6.15 -22.55
CA SER A 292 -19.56 -6.38 -21.58
C SER A 292 -20.09 -7.82 -21.64
N LEU A 293 -20.30 -8.43 -20.47
CA LEU A 293 -20.87 -9.77 -20.32
C LEU A 293 -22.19 -9.73 -19.53
N GLU A 294 -23.00 -10.78 -19.73
CA GLU A 294 -24.21 -10.99 -18.95
C GLU A 294 -23.87 -11.18 -17.45
N PRO A 295 -24.71 -10.69 -16.52
CA PRO A 295 -24.55 -10.99 -15.10
C PRO A 295 -24.63 -12.50 -14.84
N ASP A 296 -24.01 -12.96 -13.76
CA ASP A 296 -24.19 -14.35 -13.35
C ASP A 296 -25.66 -14.63 -12.98
N PRO A 297 -26.21 -15.81 -13.36
CA PRO A 297 -27.55 -16.23 -12.96
C PRO A 297 -27.62 -16.63 -11.47
N PHE A 298 -26.56 -16.40 -10.71
CA PHE A 298 -26.44 -16.66 -9.28
C PHE A 298 -25.85 -15.45 -8.57
N SER A 299 -26.07 -15.37 -7.26
CA SER A 299 -25.42 -14.38 -6.40
C SER A 299 -24.03 -14.86 -6.00
N THR A 300 -23.03 -13.99 -6.08
CA THR A 300 -21.71 -14.26 -5.51
C THR A 300 -21.66 -13.60 -4.14
N ILE A 301 -21.37 -14.36 -3.09
CA ILE A 301 -21.47 -13.87 -1.71
C ILE A 301 -20.21 -14.13 -0.90
N VAL A 302 -19.88 -13.18 -0.03
CA VAL A 302 -18.71 -13.23 0.86
C VAL A 302 -19.19 -13.00 2.28
N LEU A 303 -18.55 -13.69 3.23
CA LEU A 303 -18.62 -13.36 4.63
C LEU A 303 -17.20 -13.21 5.14
N THR A 304 -16.93 -12.13 5.88
CA THR A 304 -15.74 -12.06 6.72
C THR A 304 -16.11 -11.94 8.18
N LYS A 305 -15.30 -12.54 9.04
CA LYS A 305 -15.50 -12.60 10.48
C LYS A 305 -14.34 -11.95 11.20
N SER A 306 -14.64 -11.09 12.16
CA SER A 306 -13.62 -10.53 13.06
C SER A 306 -14.17 -10.22 14.45
N PHE A 307 -13.28 -9.97 15.40
CA PHE A 307 -13.60 -9.36 16.68
C PHE A 307 -13.03 -7.95 16.82
N THR A 308 -13.82 -7.04 17.38
CA THR A 308 -13.43 -5.64 17.57
C THR A 308 -13.79 -5.15 18.97
N ASN A 309 -13.06 -4.15 19.47
CA ASN A 309 -13.34 -3.54 20.77
C ASN A 309 -14.46 -2.49 20.68
N GLU A 310 -14.62 -1.88 19.52
CA GLU A 310 -15.65 -0.89 19.21
C GLU A 310 -16.19 -1.11 17.79
N THR A 311 -17.30 -0.46 17.47
CA THR A 311 -17.87 -0.51 16.12
C THR A 311 -16.98 0.30 15.16
N GLY A 312 -16.48 -0.33 14.10
CA GLY A 312 -15.70 0.35 13.05
C GLY A 312 -14.19 0.41 13.25
N SER A 313 -13.64 -0.17 14.32
CA SER A 313 -12.19 -0.28 14.54
C SER A 313 -11.62 -1.61 14.03
N GLY A 314 -10.43 -1.60 13.43
CA GLY A 314 -9.68 -2.82 13.10
C GLY A 314 -9.23 -3.64 14.32
N TYR A 315 -8.87 -4.90 14.08
CA TYR A 315 -8.69 -5.98 15.05
C TYR A 315 -7.75 -5.64 16.23
N GLY A 316 -8.24 -5.88 17.45
CA GLY A 316 -7.43 -5.89 18.66
C GLY A 316 -7.10 -7.33 19.05
N GLY A 317 -5.99 -7.87 18.55
CA GLY A 317 -5.48 -9.21 18.89
C GLY A 317 -5.00 -9.38 20.33
N ALA A 318 -5.56 -8.61 21.26
CA ALA A 318 -5.25 -8.69 22.68
C ALA A 318 -5.99 -9.86 23.32
N THR A 319 -5.30 -10.60 24.18
CA THR A 319 -5.93 -11.59 25.04
C THR A 319 -6.91 -10.90 26.00
N LEU A 320 -8.18 -11.29 25.97
CA LEU A 320 -9.24 -10.66 26.74
C LEU A 320 -9.36 -11.28 28.13
N SER A 321 -9.87 -10.52 29.09
CA SER A 321 -10.22 -11.02 30.42
C SER A 321 -11.68 -11.48 30.46
N LYS A 322 -12.01 -12.34 31.42
CA LYS A 322 -13.41 -12.64 31.73
C LYS A 322 -14.14 -11.36 32.13
N GLY A 323 -15.39 -11.25 31.71
CA GLY A 323 -16.22 -10.06 31.88
C GLY A 323 -16.04 -8.97 30.82
N THR A 324 -15.01 -9.06 29.97
CA THR A 324 -14.80 -8.10 28.87
C THR A 324 -15.93 -8.16 27.85
N ILE A 325 -16.35 -7.00 27.37
CA ILE A 325 -17.32 -6.84 26.29
C ILE A 325 -16.57 -6.51 25.01
N VAL A 326 -16.89 -7.24 23.94
CA VAL A 326 -16.36 -7.01 22.59
C VAL A 326 -17.49 -7.13 21.56
N TYR A 327 -17.19 -6.81 20.31
CA TYR A 327 -18.11 -6.99 19.20
C TYR A 327 -17.64 -8.13 18.32
N SER A 328 -18.52 -9.10 18.13
CA SER A 328 -18.43 -10.07 17.05
C SER A 328 -18.90 -9.39 15.77
N GLN A 329 -17.96 -9.06 14.89
CA GLN A 329 -18.24 -8.43 13.61
C GLN A 329 -18.42 -9.51 12.53
N LEU A 330 -19.50 -9.37 11.77
CA LEU A 330 -19.78 -10.08 10.53
C LEU A 330 -19.87 -9.06 9.40
N HIS A 331 -19.14 -9.28 8.31
CA HIS A 331 -19.22 -8.44 7.12
C HIS A 331 -19.68 -9.29 5.94
N ALA A 332 -20.96 -9.14 5.60
CA ALA A 332 -21.64 -9.90 4.56
C ALA A 332 -21.73 -9.06 3.29
N ILE A 333 -21.31 -9.63 2.16
CA ILE A 333 -21.21 -8.96 0.86
C ILE A 333 -21.93 -9.79 -0.18
N VAL A 334 -22.77 -9.14 -0.99
CA VAL A 334 -23.20 -9.64 -2.30
C VAL A 334 -22.32 -8.94 -3.32
N GLU A 335 -21.41 -9.68 -3.93
CA GLU A 335 -20.46 -9.17 -4.90
C GLU A 335 -21.18 -8.66 -6.16
N PRO A 336 -20.61 -7.68 -6.87
CA PRO A 336 -21.20 -7.12 -8.08
C PRO A 336 -21.12 -8.12 -9.25
N GLY A 337 -21.98 -7.97 -10.25
CA GLY A 337 -21.95 -8.77 -11.48
C GLY A 337 -22.69 -10.11 -11.42
N GLY A 338 -23.46 -10.35 -10.36
CA GLY A 338 -24.37 -11.49 -10.24
C GLY A 338 -25.82 -11.07 -10.00
N SER A 339 -26.68 -12.05 -9.77
CA SER A 339 -28.09 -11.80 -9.45
C SER A 339 -28.26 -11.35 -7.99
N PRO A 340 -29.30 -10.54 -7.64
CA PRO A 340 -29.62 -10.21 -6.26
C PRO A 340 -29.84 -11.46 -5.40
N LEU A 341 -29.36 -11.44 -4.15
CA LEU A 341 -29.53 -12.54 -3.20
C LEU A 341 -30.94 -12.51 -2.61
N GLN A 342 -31.72 -13.56 -2.88
CA GLN A 342 -33.10 -13.69 -2.39
C GLN A 342 -33.12 -14.27 -0.97
N ASN A 343 -33.94 -13.72 -0.08
CA ASN A 343 -34.08 -14.12 1.32
C ASN A 343 -32.73 -14.36 2.05
N PRO A 344 -31.87 -13.33 2.17
CA PRO A 344 -30.58 -13.48 2.82
C PRO A 344 -30.72 -13.88 4.28
N VAL A 345 -29.80 -14.72 4.74
CA VAL A 345 -29.69 -15.11 6.15
C VAL A 345 -28.21 -15.02 6.55
N VAL A 346 -27.91 -14.22 7.56
CA VAL A 346 -26.59 -14.13 8.18
C VAL A 346 -26.67 -14.69 9.58
N MET A 347 -25.68 -15.49 9.97
CA MET A 347 -25.68 -16.18 11.26
C MET A 347 -24.33 -16.02 11.97
N ASP A 348 -24.37 -16.05 13.29
CA ASP A 348 -23.19 -16.14 14.15
C ASP A 348 -23.41 -17.24 15.20
N LEU A 349 -22.57 -18.28 15.16
CA LEU A 349 -22.62 -19.35 16.14
C LEU A 349 -21.61 -19.03 17.25
N LEU A 350 -22.04 -18.27 18.25
CA LEU A 350 -21.18 -17.80 19.33
C LEU A 350 -20.55 -18.98 20.10
N PRO A 351 -19.24 -18.94 20.40
CA PRO A 351 -18.56 -20.02 21.09
C PRO A 351 -19.05 -20.18 22.52
N LYS A 352 -18.76 -21.33 23.12
CA LYS A 352 -19.09 -21.56 24.52
C LYS A 352 -18.31 -20.56 25.38
N GLY A 353 -19.03 -19.89 26.26
CA GLY A 353 -18.43 -18.88 27.14
C GLY A 353 -18.48 -17.45 26.61
N VAL A 354 -19.26 -17.23 25.56
CA VAL A 354 -19.58 -15.91 25.02
C VAL A 354 -21.08 -15.68 25.09
N ASP A 355 -21.49 -14.70 25.87
CA ASP A 355 -22.90 -14.32 26.03
C ASP A 355 -23.27 -13.25 25.01
N TYR A 356 -24.40 -13.46 24.33
CA TYR A 356 -25.04 -12.42 23.52
C TYR A 356 -25.61 -11.32 24.42
N LEU A 357 -25.39 -10.05 24.06
CA LEU A 357 -26.01 -8.90 24.72
C LEU A 357 -27.04 -8.21 23.83
N ASP A 358 -26.57 -7.62 22.73
CA ASP A 358 -27.35 -6.87 21.75
C ASP A 358 -26.65 -6.91 20.37
N TYR A 359 -27.25 -6.28 19.35
CA TYR A 359 -26.60 -6.11 18.05
C TYR A 359 -26.83 -4.70 17.49
N LYS A 360 -25.91 -4.26 16.64
CA LYS A 360 -26.00 -3.00 15.90
C LYS A 360 -25.61 -3.22 14.43
N PRO A 361 -26.53 -3.03 13.47
CA PRO A 361 -26.22 -3.13 12.05
C PRO A 361 -25.55 -1.83 11.55
N PHE A 362 -24.64 -1.92 10.59
CA PHE A 362 -23.87 -0.78 10.05
C PHE A 362 -23.54 -0.95 8.54
N THR A 363 -23.36 0.14 7.79
CA THR A 363 -22.85 0.10 6.40
C THR A 363 -21.67 1.05 6.22
N ASN A 364 -20.72 0.69 5.34
CA ASN A 364 -19.58 1.54 5.00
C ASN A 364 -19.97 2.84 4.29
N SER A 365 -21.16 2.90 3.67
CA SER A 365 -21.64 4.05 2.89
C SER A 365 -22.44 5.07 3.71
N GLY A 366 -22.40 5.00 5.05
CA GLY A 366 -23.05 5.98 5.93
C GLY A 366 -24.56 5.77 6.14
N GLY A 367 -25.09 4.58 5.82
CA GLY A 367 -26.47 4.16 6.13
C GLY A 367 -26.53 3.06 7.20
N SER A 368 -27.72 2.80 7.73
CA SER A 368 -27.99 1.54 8.46
C SER A 368 -28.47 0.50 7.45
N PRO A 369 -28.02 -0.77 7.52
CA PRO A 369 -28.64 -1.85 6.76
C PRO A 369 -30.15 -1.85 7.01
N PRO A 370 -30.97 -2.32 6.05
CA PRO A 370 -32.37 -2.59 6.35
C PRO A 370 -32.41 -3.50 7.61
N PRO A 371 -33.24 -3.16 8.62
CA PRO A 371 -33.42 -4.04 9.77
C PRO A 371 -33.74 -5.45 9.29
N ALA A 372 -33.19 -6.46 9.96
CA ALA A 372 -33.59 -7.84 9.69
C ALA A 372 -35.09 -7.99 9.98
N ASP A 373 -35.80 -8.68 9.10
CA ASP A 373 -37.22 -9.00 9.29
C ASP A 373 -37.42 -9.92 10.50
N LEU A 374 -36.43 -10.78 10.77
CA LEU A 374 -36.40 -11.65 11.94
C LEU A 374 -34.98 -11.71 12.52
N VAL A 375 -34.90 -11.59 13.85
CA VAL A 375 -33.68 -11.85 14.62
C VAL A 375 -33.97 -12.92 15.66
N GLU A 376 -33.25 -14.04 15.58
CA GLU A 376 -33.36 -15.14 16.53
C GLU A 376 -32.08 -15.24 17.35
N VAL A 377 -32.24 -15.43 18.66
CA VAL A 377 -31.13 -15.77 19.58
C VAL A 377 -31.52 -17.08 20.22
N LEU A 378 -30.81 -18.15 19.85
CA LEU A 378 -31.13 -19.53 20.20
C LEU A 378 -30.01 -20.10 21.10
N PRO A 379 -30.17 -20.06 22.43
CA PRO A 379 -29.20 -20.62 23.36
C PRO A 379 -29.07 -22.13 23.23
N ASN A 380 -27.87 -22.66 23.47
CA ASN A 380 -27.58 -24.10 23.42
C ASN A 380 -28.07 -24.77 22.12
N TYR A 381 -27.79 -24.12 20.99
CA TYR A 381 -28.27 -24.52 19.69
C TYR A 381 -27.85 -25.95 19.35
N ASN A 382 -28.83 -26.81 19.04
CA ASN A 382 -28.66 -28.24 18.80
C ASN A 382 -27.83 -28.98 19.89
N GLY A 383 -27.95 -28.57 21.16
CA GLY A 383 -27.25 -29.18 22.28
C GLY A 383 -25.74 -28.92 22.33
N SER A 384 -25.22 -28.02 21.50
CA SER A 384 -23.78 -27.73 21.38
C SER A 384 -23.17 -26.95 22.55
N GLY A 385 -24.00 -26.37 23.42
CA GLY A 385 -23.60 -25.38 24.43
C GLY A 385 -23.28 -23.99 23.86
N ARG A 386 -23.46 -23.80 22.54
CA ARG A 386 -23.22 -22.54 21.82
C ARG A 386 -24.53 -21.80 21.58
N THR A 387 -24.47 -20.48 21.45
CA THR A 387 -25.64 -19.65 21.14
C THR A 387 -25.62 -19.29 19.66
N LEU A 388 -26.68 -19.63 18.93
CA LEU A 388 -26.84 -19.19 17.55
C LEU A 388 -27.58 -17.86 17.52
N VAL A 389 -27.01 -16.87 16.86
CA VAL A 389 -27.67 -15.60 16.50
C VAL A 389 -27.94 -15.64 15.01
N ARG A 390 -29.20 -15.46 14.59
CA ARG A 390 -29.61 -15.52 13.18
C ARG A 390 -30.36 -14.26 12.79
N PHE A 391 -29.98 -13.69 11.66
CA PHE A 391 -30.61 -12.53 11.05
C PHE A 391 -31.16 -12.94 9.68
N SER A 392 -32.45 -12.73 9.47
CA SER A 392 -33.13 -13.10 8.23
C SER A 392 -33.83 -11.90 7.61
N TRP A 393 -33.77 -11.82 6.29
CA TRP A 393 -34.50 -10.83 5.49
C TRP A 393 -35.38 -11.55 4.48
N ASN A 394 -36.57 -11.02 4.25
CA ASN A 394 -37.51 -11.45 3.19
C ASN A 394 -37.32 -10.61 1.91
N SER A 395 -36.67 -9.45 2.03
CA SER A 395 -36.35 -8.58 0.90
C SER A 395 -35.02 -8.99 0.25
N PRO A 396 -34.91 -8.97 -1.08
CA PRO A 396 -33.66 -9.30 -1.76
C PRO A 396 -32.56 -8.29 -1.45
N TRP A 397 -31.33 -8.76 -1.27
CA TRP A 397 -30.17 -7.89 -1.25
C TRP A 397 -29.66 -7.66 -2.69
N PRO A 398 -29.54 -6.41 -3.17
CA PRO A 398 -29.07 -6.15 -4.52
C PRO A 398 -27.60 -6.53 -4.72
N SER A 399 -27.17 -6.69 -5.97
CA SER A 399 -25.76 -6.87 -6.34
C SER A 399 -25.26 -5.56 -6.98
N PRO A 400 -24.18 -4.92 -6.46
CA PRO A 400 -23.49 -5.21 -5.21
C PRO A 400 -24.20 -4.69 -3.95
N THR A 401 -23.96 -5.32 -2.82
CA THR A 401 -24.33 -4.84 -1.48
C THR A 401 -23.30 -5.28 -0.45
N SER A 402 -23.04 -4.47 0.58
CA SER A 402 -22.10 -4.79 1.67
C SER A 402 -22.61 -4.29 3.01
N TYR A 403 -22.80 -5.19 3.98
CA TYR A 403 -23.33 -4.88 5.30
C TYR A 403 -22.46 -5.43 6.43
N TYR A 404 -22.32 -4.65 7.50
CA TYR A 404 -21.68 -5.06 8.74
C TYR A 404 -22.74 -5.29 9.81
N ILE A 405 -22.59 -6.37 10.55
CA ILE A 405 -23.41 -6.71 11.70
C ILE A 405 -22.48 -6.85 12.89
N TYR A 406 -22.62 -5.95 13.86
CA TYR A 406 -21.84 -5.98 15.09
C TYR A 406 -22.71 -6.58 16.18
N ILE A 407 -22.39 -7.79 16.63
CA ILE A 407 -23.05 -8.44 17.76
C ILE A 407 -22.22 -8.15 18.99
N ARG A 408 -22.79 -7.42 19.94
CA ARG A 408 -22.13 -7.13 21.19
C ARG A 408 -22.20 -8.36 22.09
N VAL A 409 -21.04 -8.81 22.54
CA VAL A 409 -20.90 -10.04 23.32
C VAL A 409 -20.07 -9.83 24.57
N LYS A 410 -20.31 -10.65 25.61
CA LYS A 410 -19.56 -10.64 26.87
C LYS A 410 -18.85 -11.97 27.06
N ILE A 411 -17.56 -11.94 27.39
CA ILE A 411 -16.80 -13.14 27.77
C ILE A 411 -17.20 -13.55 29.19
N ASN A 412 -17.66 -14.78 29.37
CA ASN A 412 -18.15 -15.28 30.66
C ASN A 412 -17.21 -16.33 31.28
N ASP A 413 -17.62 -16.92 32.40
CA ASP A 413 -16.78 -17.84 33.17
C ASP A 413 -16.51 -19.19 32.51
N PHE A 414 -17.35 -19.59 31.55
CA PHE A 414 -17.19 -20.81 30.75
C PHE A 414 -16.23 -20.65 29.57
N ALA A 415 -15.71 -19.44 29.35
CA ALA A 415 -14.76 -19.19 28.28
C ALA A 415 -13.46 -20.00 28.47
N ILE A 416 -13.06 -20.71 27.42
CA ILE A 416 -11.85 -21.53 27.40
C ILE A 416 -10.64 -20.60 27.27
N ALA A 417 -9.70 -20.69 28.22
CA ALA A 417 -8.47 -19.91 28.15
C ALA A 417 -7.57 -20.37 26.97
N GLY A 418 -6.91 -19.42 26.33
CA GLY A 418 -6.03 -19.67 25.18
C GLY A 418 -5.53 -18.39 24.54
N THR A 419 -4.46 -18.47 23.74
CA THR A 419 -3.97 -17.34 22.94
C THR A 419 -4.60 -17.37 21.54
N SER A 420 -4.72 -16.20 20.90
CA SER A 420 -5.13 -16.06 19.50
C SER A 420 -4.04 -16.54 18.51
N ALA A 421 -2.79 -16.67 18.97
CA ALA A 421 -1.59 -16.76 18.11
C ALA A 421 -1.05 -18.18 17.84
N LEU A 422 -1.75 -19.26 18.21
CA LEU A 422 -1.21 -20.63 18.13
C LEU A 422 -1.70 -21.47 16.94
N TYR A 423 -2.28 -20.88 15.89
CA TYR A 423 -2.92 -21.66 14.84
C TYR A 423 -2.19 -21.55 13.50
N THR A 424 -1.57 -22.66 13.09
CA THR A 424 -1.00 -22.82 11.75
C THR A 424 -2.10 -23.11 10.74
N TYR A 425 -1.98 -22.49 9.57
CA TYR A 425 -2.93 -22.51 8.46
C TYR A 425 -3.38 -23.92 8.00
N ASP A 426 -2.60 -24.95 8.29
CA ASP A 426 -2.78 -26.34 7.84
C ASP A 426 -3.62 -27.23 8.75
N ASP A 427 -4.18 -26.73 9.86
CA ASP A 427 -4.96 -27.61 10.74
C ASP A 427 -6.27 -28.00 10.04
N ALA A 428 -6.48 -29.30 9.77
CA ALA A 428 -7.73 -29.81 9.18
C ALA A 428 -8.99 -29.40 9.99
N PHE A 429 -8.78 -29.03 11.25
CA PHE A 429 -9.77 -28.49 12.18
C PHE A 429 -10.14 -27.01 11.95
N TYR A 430 -9.28 -26.23 11.27
CA TYR A 430 -9.65 -24.89 10.80
C TYR A 430 -10.85 -24.96 9.84
N LYS A 431 -10.92 -26.03 9.03
CA LYS A 431 -11.97 -26.27 8.05
C LYS A 431 -13.31 -26.76 8.61
N ASN A 432 -13.41 -27.18 9.88
CA ASN A 432 -14.71 -27.54 10.45
C ASN A 432 -15.31 -26.34 11.20
N PRO A 433 -16.38 -25.70 10.68
CA PRO A 433 -16.96 -24.50 11.28
C PRO A 433 -17.74 -24.78 12.59
N PHE A 434 -18.05 -26.04 12.88
CA PHE A 434 -18.94 -26.39 13.99
C PHE A 434 -18.21 -26.81 15.27
N THR A 435 -16.92 -27.15 15.21
CA THR A 435 -16.14 -27.65 16.35
C THR A 435 -15.35 -26.55 17.07
N GLU A 436 -15.34 -26.59 18.41
CA GLU A 436 -14.56 -25.71 19.28
C GLU A 436 -13.53 -26.54 20.07
N LEU A 437 -12.29 -26.62 19.59
CA LEU A 437 -11.24 -27.49 20.19
C LEU A 437 -10.14 -26.72 20.91
N LYS A 438 -9.83 -25.49 20.49
CA LYS A 438 -8.77 -24.65 21.07
C LYS A 438 -9.15 -23.17 20.95
N GLY A 439 -9.10 -22.44 22.07
CA GLY A 439 -9.58 -21.06 22.15
C GLY A 439 -11.07 -20.93 21.88
N LEU A 440 -11.57 -19.68 21.86
CA LEU A 440 -12.94 -19.38 21.51
C LEU A 440 -13.04 -19.17 19.98
N LYS A 441 -13.24 -20.26 19.23
CA LYS A 441 -13.51 -20.19 17.79
C LYS A 441 -14.94 -19.72 17.58
N ASN A 442 -15.11 -18.51 17.06
CA ASN A 442 -16.41 -18.04 16.62
C ASN A 442 -16.56 -18.19 15.11
N THR A 443 -17.74 -18.58 14.66
CA THR A 443 -17.97 -18.84 13.24
C THR A 443 -19.25 -18.18 12.78
N GLY A 444 -19.11 -17.34 11.77
CA GLY A 444 -20.23 -16.75 11.06
C GLY A 444 -20.60 -17.57 9.84
N PHE A 445 -21.86 -17.48 9.43
CA PHE A 445 -22.37 -18.09 8.20
C PHE A 445 -23.19 -17.08 7.39
N PHE A 446 -23.23 -17.26 6.07
CA PHE A 446 -24.02 -16.45 5.15
C PHE A 446 -24.62 -17.29 4.03
N THR A 447 -25.90 -17.08 3.77
CA THR A 447 -26.67 -17.82 2.79
C THR A 447 -27.88 -17.03 2.29
N GLY A 448 -28.63 -17.62 1.36
CA GLY A 448 -29.94 -17.13 0.91
C GLY A 448 -30.65 -18.21 0.08
N SER A 449 -31.86 -17.92 -0.37
CA SER A 449 -32.70 -18.89 -1.12
C SER A 449 -32.41 -18.98 -2.62
N SER A 450 -31.80 -17.96 -3.23
CA SER A 450 -31.41 -18.01 -4.65
C SER A 450 -30.14 -18.83 -4.90
N PRO A 451 -29.90 -19.31 -6.14
CA PRO A 451 -28.62 -19.87 -6.53
C PRO A 451 -27.48 -18.91 -6.16
N ARG A 452 -26.45 -19.44 -5.50
CA ARG A 452 -25.35 -18.64 -4.96
C ARG A 452 -24.03 -19.38 -4.98
N LYS A 453 -22.92 -18.62 -4.98
CA LYS A 453 -21.55 -19.13 -4.81
C LYS A 453 -20.84 -18.31 -3.74
N CYS A 454 -20.06 -18.99 -2.91
CA CYS A 454 -19.18 -18.33 -1.96
C CYS A 454 -17.92 -17.83 -2.67
N THR A 455 -17.40 -16.67 -2.27
CA THR A 455 -16.09 -16.15 -2.66
C THR A 455 -15.27 -15.80 -1.41
N TYR A 456 -13.94 -15.90 -1.50
CA TYR A 456 -13.01 -15.44 -0.46
C TYR A 456 -11.95 -14.54 -1.10
N SER A 457 -11.48 -13.51 -0.37
CA SER A 457 -10.38 -12.64 -0.79
C SER A 457 -9.08 -13.07 -0.13
N ASP A 458 -8.29 -13.91 -0.78
CA ASP A 458 -6.82 -13.85 -0.66
C ASP A 458 -6.09 -14.69 -1.70
N TYR A 459 -4.83 -14.33 -1.95
CA TYR A 459 -3.95 -14.79 -3.03
C TYR A 459 -3.65 -16.30 -3.05
N TYR A 460 -4.10 -17.07 -2.04
CA TYR A 460 -3.68 -18.47 -1.84
C TYR A 460 -4.80 -19.50 -1.58
N HIS A 461 -6.08 -19.14 -1.42
CA HIS A 461 -7.07 -20.11 -0.86
C HIS A 461 -8.45 -20.21 -1.50
N GLN A 462 -8.97 -21.44 -1.44
CA GLN A 462 -10.26 -21.89 -1.98
C GLN A 462 -11.41 -21.60 -1.01
N PHE A 463 -12.57 -21.28 -1.57
CA PHE A 463 -13.88 -21.06 -0.96
C PHE A 463 -14.16 -21.89 0.31
N TYR A 464 -14.41 -21.25 1.45
CA TYR A 464 -14.90 -21.90 2.66
C TYR A 464 -16.41 -22.12 2.56
N VAL A 465 -16.77 -23.13 1.80
CA VAL A 465 -18.13 -23.68 1.76
C VAL A 465 -18.21 -24.82 2.77
N THR A 466 -19.23 -24.81 3.60
CA THR A 466 -19.58 -25.95 4.44
C THR A 466 -20.98 -26.42 4.13
N GLN A 467 -21.24 -27.69 4.40
CA GLN A 467 -22.60 -28.20 4.51
C GLN A 467 -23.25 -27.69 5.79
N ASP A 468 -24.54 -27.36 5.76
CA ASP A 468 -25.32 -26.95 6.92
C ASP A 468 -25.69 -28.15 7.82
N SER A 469 -24.69 -28.83 8.39
CA SER A 469 -24.95 -30.04 9.18
C SER A 469 -25.75 -29.82 10.47
N LEU A 470 -25.98 -28.57 10.88
CA LEU A 470 -26.74 -28.21 12.08
C LEU A 470 -28.02 -27.41 11.78
N ASP A 471 -28.40 -27.26 10.51
CA ASP A 471 -29.54 -26.42 10.08
C ASP A 471 -29.43 -24.99 10.66
N VAL A 472 -28.22 -24.40 10.68
CA VAL A 472 -27.98 -23.09 11.27
C VAL A 472 -28.76 -21.98 10.58
N ASN A 473 -29.29 -22.18 9.37
CA ASN A 473 -30.22 -21.23 8.75
C ASN A 473 -31.71 -21.49 9.04
N GLY A 474 -32.07 -22.63 9.64
CA GLY A 474 -33.42 -22.96 10.10
C GLY A 474 -34.41 -23.28 8.98
N ASN A 475 -33.93 -23.71 7.81
CA ASN A 475 -34.78 -24.08 6.69
C ASN A 475 -35.18 -25.58 6.71
N GLY A 476 -34.69 -26.36 7.69
CA GLY A 476 -34.94 -27.78 7.84
C GLY A 476 -34.13 -28.68 6.89
N SER A 477 -33.24 -28.11 6.09
CA SER A 477 -32.26 -28.82 5.27
C SER A 477 -30.94 -28.92 6.03
N PHE A 478 -30.28 -30.07 5.86
CA PHE A 478 -28.95 -30.33 6.44
C PHE A 478 -27.86 -30.48 5.38
N ILE A 479 -28.18 -30.27 4.10
CA ILE A 479 -27.31 -30.55 2.95
C ILE A 479 -26.99 -29.32 2.11
N ASP A 480 -27.58 -28.19 2.45
CA ASP A 480 -27.34 -26.93 1.78
C ASP A 480 -25.97 -26.36 2.13
N SER A 481 -25.42 -25.63 1.16
CA SER A 481 -24.10 -25.04 1.26
C SER A 481 -24.17 -23.65 1.89
N LEU A 482 -23.35 -23.42 2.92
CA LEU A 482 -23.18 -22.14 3.58
C LEU A 482 -21.79 -21.59 3.28
N CYS A 483 -21.72 -20.28 3.07
CA CYS A 483 -20.47 -19.56 3.13
C CYS A 483 -20.16 -19.30 4.60
N TYR A 484 -18.93 -19.55 5.03
CA TYR A 484 -18.56 -19.29 6.41
C TYR A 484 -17.19 -18.62 6.49
N ASP A 485 -16.99 -17.91 7.59
CA ASP A 485 -15.68 -17.44 8.02
C ASP A 485 -15.61 -17.53 9.54
N ALA A 486 -14.41 -17.70 10.08
CA ALA A 486 -14.20 -17.93 11.50
C ALA A 486 -13.04 -17.09 12.03
N ASP A 487 -13.22 -16.62 13.26
CA ASP A 487 -12.20 -15.86 13.97
C ASP A 487 -12.09 -16.37 15.40
N TYR A 488 -10.94 -16.13 16.03
CA TYR A 488 -10.58 -16.66 17.33
C TYR A 488 -10.42 -15.54 18.35
N LEU A 489 -10.93 -15.75 19.55
CA LEU A 489 -10.62 -14.92 20.70
C LEU A 489 -9.62 -15.61 21.61
N GLY A 490 -8.56 -14.90 21.95
CA GLY A 490 -7.69 -15.26 23.08
C GLY A 490 -8.33 -14.83 24.40
N VAL A 491 -8.38 -15.72 25.39
CA VAL A 491 -8.88 -15.43 26.74
C VAL A 491 -7.80 -15.78 27.77
N THR A 492 -7.50 -14.83 28.65
CA THR A 492 -6.52 -15.04 29.73
C THR A 492 -7.12 -15.95 30.79
N SER A 493 -6.36 -16.95 31.22
CA SER A 493 -6.67 -17.69 32.45
C SER A 493 -6.31 -16.82 33.66
N GLN A 494 -7.08 -15.79 33.98
CA GLN A 494 -6.95 -15.19 35.31
C GLN A 494 -7.55 -16.16 36.33
N ALA A 495 -6.68 -16.96 36.96
CA ALA A 495 -6.97 -17.48 38.29
C ALA A 495 -6.97 -16.27 39.24
N GLN A 496 -8.15 -15.75 39.58
CA GLN A 496 -8.28 -14.88 40.75
C GLN A 496 -8.16 -15.76 42.01
N LEU A 497 -6.92 -16.07 42.41
CA LEU A 497 -6.63 -16.40 43.80
C LEU A 497 -6.41 -15.07 44.54
N SER A 498 -7.45 -14.54 45.18
CA SER A 498 -7.24 -13.55 46.23
C SER A 498 -6.66 -14.27 47.44
N SER A 499 -5.34 -14.18 47.62
CA SER A 499 -4.65 -14.58 48.84
C SER A 499 -4.20 -13.29 49.53
N GLU A 500 -4.88 -12.88 50.59
CA GLU A 500 -4.31 -11.93 51.55
C GLU A 500 -3.17 -12.64 52.29
N LYS A 501 -1.93 -12.24 52.01
CA LYS A 501 -0.77 -12.66 52.78
C LYS A 501 -0.26 -11.47 53.58
N TRP A 502 -0.48 -11.49 54.89
CA TRP A 502 0.23 -10.63 55.82
C TRP A 502 1.68 -11.10 55.90
N VAL A 503 2.66 -10.23 55.60
CA VAL A 503 4.06 -10.49 55.98
C VAL A 503 4.76 -9.20 56.41
N LYS A 504 5.42 -9.30 57.57
CA LYS A 504 6.37 -8.35 58.13
C LYS A 504 7.79 -8.95 58.00
N ASP A 505 8.78 -8.11 57.68
CA ASP A 505 10.24 -8.31 57.79
C ASP A 505 10.90 -9.47 57.01
N ASN A 506 11.46 -9.17 55.81
CA ASN A 506 12.90 -9.29 55.46
C ASN A 506 13.19 -9.42 53.94
N VAL A 507 14.33 -8.84 53.56
CA VAL A 507 14.89 -8.64 52.21
C VAL A 507 16.04 -9.62 51.95
N ILE A 508 16.21 -10.15 50.72
CA ILE A 508 17.53 -10.44 50.10
C ILE A 508 17.47 -10.27 48.55
N PRO A 509 18.44 -9.59 47.90
CA PRO A 509 18.54 -9.42 46.44
C PRO A 509 19.68 -10.23 45.77
N PHE A 510 19.55 -10.56 44.48
CA PHE A 510 20.57 -10.58 43.38
C PHE A 510 19.92 -11.21 42.12
N ILE A 511 20.20 -10.80 40.87
CA ILE A 511 21.38 -11.17 40.04
C ILE A 511 21.60 -10.15 38.90
N LEU A 512 22.88 -10.00 38.56
CA LEU A 512 23.55 -9.21 37.52
C LEU A 512 23.48 -9.87 36.13
N ASP A 513 23.42 -9.08 35.04
CA ASP A 513 23.92 -9.51 33.71
C ASP A 513 24.61 -8.36 32.97
N ILE A 514 25.83 -8.62 32.46
CA ILE A 514 26.67 -7.70 31.67
C ILE A 514 26.78 -8.29 30.26
N GLN A 515 26.57 -7.46 29.24
CA GLN A 515 26.76 -7.84 27.84
C GLN A 515 27.87 -6.98 27.20
N ILE A 516 28.96 -7.63 26.74
CA ILE A 516 30.03 -7.03 25.95
C ILE A 516 29.77 -7.34 24.47
N MET A 517 29.65 -6.31 23.63
CA MET A 517 29.55 -6.46 22.18
C MET A 517 30.75 -5.83 21.48
N VAL A 518 31.41 -6.60 20.62
CA VAL A 518 32.47 -6.18 19.70
C VAL A 518 31.91 -6.24 18.28
N LYS A 519 31.93 -5.14 17.51
CA LYS A 519 31.68 -5.16 16.05
C LYS A 519 32.42 -4.06 15.27
N ARG A 520 32.95 -4.46 14.11
CA ARG A 520 33.72 -3.74 13.08
C ARG A 520 32.83 -3.16 11.96
N CYS A 521 33.43 -2.26 11.16
CA CYS A 521 32.89 -1.57 9.97
C CYS A 521 32.47 -2.47 8.79
N PRO A 522 31.66 -1.94 7.85
CA PRO A 522 30.97 -2.65 6.78
C PRO A 522 31.83 -2.81 5.51
N ALA A 523 31.39 -3.75 4.68
CA ALA A 523 31.95 -4.07 3.37
C ALA A 523 31.56 -3.08 2.26
N VAL A 524 32.53 -2.89 1.36
CA VAL A 524 32.52 -2.60 -0.09
C VAL A 524 31.24 -2.03 -0.71
#